data_AF-A0A381ZS05-F1
#
_entry.id   AF-A0A381ZS05-F1
#
_cell.length_a   1.000
_cell.length_b   1.000
_cell.length_c   1.000
_cell.angle_alpha   90.00
_cell.angle_beta   90.00
_cell.angle_gamma   90.00
#
_symmetry.space_group_name_H-M   'P 1'
#
loop_
_entity.id
_entity.type
_entity.pdbx_description
1 polymer ?
#
loop_
_entity_poly.entity_id
_entity_poly.type
_entity_poly.pdbx_seq_one_letter_code
_entity_poly.pdbx_strand_id
1 'polypeptide(L)'
;MKAAFEHIIKKIIESPIIEEPYPHMLISGIFPDEFYSVLLEQIPNTSTYTSKPKYPGRKTMVLDNFDILDEEKKEFWKEVYGFLKSDKFANILLQKFNISKNGVSDLFLHKDLENFEVRPHRDIFSKLITYLFYLPKDSSLSQLGTHMLVPKKGVVIEKTTKHQDWELFETVKKSEYAPNSFF
;
A
#
# COMPACT_ATOMS: atom_id res chain seq x y z
N MET A 1 2.64 -20.95 3.34
CA MET A 1 2.62 -19.69 2.57
C MET A 1 1.75 -19.73 1.31
N LYS A 2 1.86 -20.75 0.44
CA LYS A 2 1.08 -20.88 -0.81
C LYS A 2 -0.43 -20.61 -0.67
N ALA A 3 -1.11 -21.25 0.28
CA ALA A 3 -2.55 -21.05 0.50
C ALA A 3 -2.91 -19.59 0.84
N ALA A 4 -2.05 -18.87 1.57
CA ALA A 4 -2.25 -17.46 1.86
C ALA A 4 -2.14 -16.61 0.58
N PHE A 5 -1.20 -16.92 -0.30
CA PHE A 5 -1.06 -16.24 -1.59
C PHE A 5 -2.25 -16.49 -2.53
N GLU A 6 -2.79 -17.71 -2.54
CA GLU A 6 -4.01 -18.04 -3.27
C GLU A 6 -5.23 -17.28 -2.72
N HIS A 7 -5.32 -17.14 -1.40
CA HIS A 7 -6.35 -16.33 -0.74
C HIS A 7 -6.26 -14.85 -1.15
N ILE A 8 -5.06 -14.25 -1.15
CA ILE A 8 -4.87 -12.85 -1.58
C ILE A 8 -5.35 -12.67 -3.02
N ILE A 9 -4.93 -13.55 -3.94
CA ILE A 9 -5.36 -13.50 -5.35
C ILE A 9 -6.89 -13.58 -5.44
N LYS A 10 -7.50 -14.54 -4.73
CA LYS A 10 -8.95 -14.71 -4.70
C LYS A 10 -9.65 -13.43 -4.23
N LYS A 11 -9.19 -12.84 -3.11
CA LYS A 11 -9.74 -11.59 -2.56
C LYS A 11 -9.65 -10.43 -3.56
N ILE A 12 -8.55 -10.28 -4.29
CA ILE A 12 -8.39 -9.25 -5.33
C ILE A 12 -9.38 -9.49 -6.49
N ILE A 13 -9.48 -10.74 -6.97
CA ILE A 13 -10.37 -11.07 -8.09
C ILE A 13 -11.83 -10.82 -7.72
N GLU A 14 -12.27 -11.25 -6.54
CA GLU A 14 -13.65 -11.18 -6.09
C GLU A 14 -14.10 -9.78 -5.65
N SER A 15 -13.17 -8.93 -5.19
CA SER A 15 -13.52 -7.59 -4.69
C SER A 15 -13.91 -6.66 -5.84
N PRO A 16 -14.98 -5.84 -5.71
CA PRO A 16 -15.39 -4.93 -6.77
C PRO A 16 -14.41 -3.79 -6.96
N ILE A 17 -14.35 -3.26 -8.18
CA ILE A 17 -13.79 -1.93 -8.42
C ILE A 17 -14.87 -0.91 -8.08
N ILE A 18 -14.49 0.11 -7.31
CA ILE A 18 -15.32 1.25 -7.01
C ILE A 18 -14.91 2.38 -7.95
N GLU A 19 -15.84 2.83 -8.80
CA GLU A 19 -15.56 3.79 -9.87
C GLU A 19 -15.34 5.22 -9.35
N GLU A 20 -16.05 5.61 -8.29
CA GLU A 20 -16.06 6.99 -7.78
C GLU A 20 -15.25 7.13 -6.47
N PRO A 21 -14.36 8.13 -6.33
CA PRO A 21 -14.14 9.28 -7.23
C PRO A 21 -13.20 9.04 -8.43
N TYR A 22 -12.55 7.89 -8.43
CA TYR A 22 -11.73 7.34 -9.51
C TYR A 22 -11.59 5.84 -9.26
N PRO A 23 -11.36 4.99 -10.28
CA PRO A 23 -11.31 3.54 -10.09
C PRO A 23 -10.33 3.10 -9.00
N HIS A 24 -10.82 2.40 -7.98
CA HIS A 24 -10.02 1.84 -6.89
C HIS A 24 -10.67 0.60 -6.26
N MET A 25 -9.96 -0.05 -5.34
CA MET A 25 -10.47 -1.18 -4.56
C MET A 25 -10.27 -0.92 -3.07
N LEU A 26 -11.15 -1.46 -2.22
CA LEU A 26 -10.97 -1.48 -0.77
C LEU A 26 -11.27 -2.90 -0.30
N ILE A 27 -10.28 -3.57 0.27
CA ILE A 27 -10.41 -4.98 0.65
C ILE A 27 -10.03 -5.14 2.12
N SER A 28 -10.95 -5.67 2.92
CA SER A 28 -10.66 -6.14 4.29
C SER A 28 -10.37 -7.64 4.28
N GLY A 29 -9.55 -8.09 5.23
CA GLY A 29 -9.16 -9.50 5.35
C GLY A 29 -8.36 -9.99 4.14
N ILE A 30 -7.45 -9.17 3.63
CA ILE A 30 -6.68 -9.47 2.41
C ILE A 30 -5.79 -10.70 2.60
N PHE A 31 -5.28 -10.92 3.80
CA PHE A 31 -4.60 -12.13 4.23
C PHE A 31 -5.54 -13.03 5.05
N PRO A 32 -5.34 -14.35 5.08
CA PRO A 32 -5.94 -15.21 6.10
C PRO A 32 -5.51 -14.76 7.51
N ASP A 33 -6.39 -14.86 8.50
CA ASP A 33 -6.14 -14.30 9.85
C ASP A 33 -4.91 -14.91 10.55
N GLU A 34 -4.71 -16.23 10.41
CA GLU A 34 -3.52 -16.92 10.92
C GLU A 34 -2.24 -16.40 10.25
N PHE A 35 -2.28 -16.20 8.93
CA PHE A 35 -1.14 -15.67 8.20
C PHE A 35 -0.86 -14.21 8.57
N TYR A 36 -1.91 -13.40 8.76
CA TYR A 36 -1.76 -12.01 9.19
C TYR A 36 -1.11 -11.92 10.57
N SER A 37 -1.50 -12.80 11.50
CA SER A 37 -0.91 -12.89 12.84
C SER A 37 0.59 -13.18 12.77
N VAL A 38 0.98 -14.20 11.99
CA VAL A 38 2.40 -14.51 11.73
C VAL A 38 3.10 -13.33 11.05
N LEU A 39 2.49 -12.73 10.04
CA LEU A 39 3.07 -11.59 9.32
C LEU A 39 3.40 -10.44 10.27
N LEU A 40 2.52 -10.12 11.22
CA LEU A 40 2.76 -9.07 12.22
C LEU A 40 3.97 -9.36 13.11
N GLU A 41 4.21 -10.61 13.47
CA GLU A 41 5.39 -11.04 14.25
C GLU A 41 6.68 -10.95 13.43
N GLN A 42 6.57 -11.15 12.11
CA GLN A 42 7.70 -11.10 11.18
C GLN A 42 8.03 -9.67 10.73
N ILE A 43 7.22 -8.65 11.06
CA ILE A 43 7.55 -7.26 10.72
C ILE A 43 8.85 -6.86 11.44
N PRO A 44 9.89 -6.39 10.71
CA PRO A 44 11.16 -6.01 11.33
C PRO A 44 11.02 -4.84 12.30
N ASN A 45 11.96 -4.75 13.24
CA ASN A 45 12.01 -3.64 14.18
C ASN A 45 12.21 -2.32 13.43
N THR A 46 11.58 -1.24 13.88
CA THR A 46 11.73 0.10 13.30
C THR A 46 13.19 0.58 13.19
N SER A 47 14.12 0.05 14.00
CA SER A 47 15.56 0.33 13.90
C SER A 47 16.21 -0.17 12.60
N THR A 48 15.64 -1.17 11.92
CA THR A 48 16.15 -1.69 10.64
C THR A 48 15.75 -0.81 9.44
N TYR A 49 14.90 0.19 9.66
CA TYR A 49 14.39 1.07 8.62
C TYR A 49 15.21 2.36 8.51
N THR A 50 15.41 2.84 7.29
CA THR A 50 16.14 4.08 7.02
C THR A 50 15.20 5.28 6.97
N SER A 51 15.51 6.32 7.73
CA SER A 51 14.78 7.60 7.69
C SER A 51 14.79 8.21 6.28
N LYS A 52 13.68 8.82 5.87
CA LYS A 52 13.58 9.51 4.58
C LYS A 52 13.52 11.03 4.83
N PRO A 53 14.62 11.79 4.62
CA PRO A 53 14.66 13.22 4.97
C PRO A 53 13.56 14.06 4.31
N LYS A 54 13.15 13.70 3.09
CA LYS A 54 12.07 14.38 2.36
C LYS A 54 10.69 14.21 3.00
N TYR A 55 10.51 13.16 3.81
CA TYR A 55 9.26 12.84 4.49
C TYR A 55 9.57 12.68 5.99
N PRO A 56 9.54 13.78 6.77
CA PRO A 56 9.70 13.73 8.22
C PRO A 56 8.81 12.63 8.82
N GLY A 57 9.28 11.95 9.87
CA GLY A 57 8.53 10.84 10.49
C GLY A 57 8.46 9.53 9.70
N ARG A 58 8.80 9.49 8.40
CA ARG A 58 8.83 8.24 7.62
C ARG A 58 10.18 7.54 7.71
N LYS A 59 10.11 6.24 8.01
CA LYS A 59 11.20 5.30 7.82
C LYS A 59 10.81 4.22 6.81
N THR A 60 11.76 3.82 5.96
CA THR A 60 11.53 2.85 4.89
C THR A 60 12.58 1.76 4.91
N MET A 61 12.13 0.53 4.73
CA MET A 61 12.98 -0.62 4.42
C MET A 61 12.66 -1.08 2.99
N VAL A 62 13.68 -1.16 2.14
CA VAL A 62 13.54 -1.73 0.80
C VAL A 62 13.56 -3.24 0.93
N LEU A 63 12.61 -3.91 0.29
CA LEU A 63 12.43 -5.36 0.38
C LEU A 63 13.36 -6.12 -0.59
N ASP A 64 14.60 -5.68 -0.75
CA ASP A 64 15.65 -6.36 -1.51
C ASP A 64 16.97 -6.50 -0.72
N ASN A 65 17.11 -5.76 0.38
CA ASN A 65 18.25 -5.87 1.30
C ASN A 65 17.83 -6.54 2.60
N PHE A 66 17.65 -7.87 2.53
CA PHE A 66 17.25 -8.68 3.69
C PHE A 66 18.40 -9.04 4.63
N ASP A 67 19.64 -8.69 4.31
CA ASP A 67 20.82 -9.12 5.08
C ASP A 67 20.92 -8.47 6.46
N ILE A 68 20.12 -7.42 6.71
CA ILE A 68 19.98 -6.79 8.02
C ILE A 68 19.00 -7.53 8.95
N LEU A 69 18.26 -8.51 8.43
CA LEU A 69 17.28 -9.28 9.18
C LEU A 69 17.90 -10.57 9.72
N ASP A 70 17.34 -11.10 10.81
CA ASP A 70 17.61 -12.47 11.23
C ASP A 70 17.14 -13.47 10.17
N GLU A 71 17.70 -14.69 10.18
CA GLU A 71 17.45 -15.68 9.13
C GLU A 71 15.96 -16.04 9.00
N GLU A 72 15.23 -16.12 10.11
CA GLU A 72 13.79 -16.41 10.10
C GLU A 72 12.99 -15.34 9.34
N LYS A 73 13.17 -14.05 9.71
CA LYS A 73 12.50 -12.93 9.02
C LYS A 73 12.96 -12.78 7.58
N LYS A 74 14.24 -13.04 7.32
CA LYS A 74 14.84 -12.99 5.98
C LYS A 74 14.18 -14.01 5.07
N GLU A 75 14.03 -15.26 5.50
CA GLU A 75 13.34 -16.30 4.73
C GLU A 75 11.87 -15.94 4.50
N PHE A 76 11.17 -15.51 5.56
CA PHE A 76 9.77 -15.12 5.47
C PHE A 76 9.55 -13.99 4.45
N TRP A 77 10.29 -12.89 4.57
CA TRP A 77 10.11 -11.75 3.68
C TRP A 77 10.62 -11.99 2.27
N LYS A 78 11.61 -12.88 2.06
CA LYS A 78 12.00 -13.32 0.71
C LYS A 78 10.84 -14.01 -0.01
N GLU A 79 10.12 -14.89 0.67
CA GLU A 79 8.96 -15.55 0.07
C GLU A 79 7.82 -14.57 -0.21
N VAL A 80 7.46 -13.71 0.76
CA VAL A 80 6.40 -12.70 0.60
C VAL A 80 6.74 -11.72 -0.53
N TYR A 81 7.96 -11.18 -0.53
CA TYR A 81 8.40 -10.26 -1.57
C TYR A 81 8.49 -10.93 -2.94
N GLY A 82 9.01 -12.17 -3.00
CA GLY A 82 9.07 -12.93 -4.24
C GLY A 82 7.70 -13.13 -4.88
N PHE A 83 6.68 -13.43 -4.06
CA PHE A 83 5.31 -13.50 -4.53
C PHE A 83 4.77 -12.16 -5.03
N LEU A 84 4.85 -11.10 -4.21
CA LEU A 84 4.30 -9.79 -4.55
C LEU A 84 5.02 -9.11 -5.73
N LYS A 85 6.29 -9.46 -5.96
CA LYS A 85 7.09 -9.00 -7.12
C LYS A 85 6.94 -9.88 -8.36
N SER A 86 6.29 -11.03 -8.25
CA SER A 86 6.11 -11.93 -9.39
C SER A 86 5.24 -11.33 -10.49
N ASP A 87 5.55 -11.67 -11.75
CA ASP A 87 4.71 -11.31 -12.91
C ASP A 87 3.27 -11.81 -12.74
N LYS A 88 3.09 -12.97 -12.09
CA LYS A 88 1.76 -13.51 -11.78
C LYS A 88 0.95 -12.52 -10.94
N PHE A 89 1.51 -12.00 -9.85
CA PHE A 89 0.79 -11.06 -8.99
C PHE A 89 0.51 -9.73 -9.70
N ALA A 90 1.51 -9.17 -10.40
CA ALA A 90 1.34 -7.94 -11.17
C ALA A 90 0.24 -8.10 -12.23
N ASN A 91 0.23 -9.21 -12.98
CA ASN A 91 -0.77 -9.47 -14.02
C ASN A 91 -2.20 -9.60 -13.48
N ILE A 92 -2.39 -10.13 -12.26
CA ILE A 92 -3.73 -10.17 -11.64
C ILE A 92 -4.28 -8.75 -11.43
N LEU A 93 -3.46 -7.83 -10.90
CA LEU A 93 -3.87 -6.44 -10.71
C LEU A 93 -4.10 -5.74 -12.06
N LEU A 94 -3.19 -5.91 -13.02
CA LEU A 94 -3.32 -5.31 -14.35
C LEU A 94 -4.59 -5.78 -15.07
N GLN A 95 -4.87 -7.09 -15.04
CA GLN A 95 -6.10 -7.65 -15.60
C GLN A 95 -7.35 -7.12 -14.88
N LYS A 96 -7.30 -7.02 -13.54
CA LYS A 96 -8.43 -6.51 -12.74
C LYS A 96 -8.85 -5.11 -13.20
N PHE A 97 -7.90 -4.24 -13.51
CA PHE A 97 -8.14 -2.88 -14.00
C PHE A 97 -8.14 -2.76 -15.53
N ASN A 98 -8.19 -3.87 -16.28
CA ASN A 98 -8.17 -3.89 -17.75
C ASN A 98 -6.99 -3.12 -18.38
N ILE A 99 -5.80 -3.20 -17.76
CA ILE A 99 -4.58 -2.55 -18.24
C ILE A 99 -3.80 -3.53 -19.12
N SER A 100 -3.60 -3.17 -20.40
CA SER A 100 -2.91 -4.00 -21.39
C SER A 100 -1.37 -3.86 -21.41
N LYS A 101 -0.81 -3.05 -20.51
CA LYS A 101 0.64 -2.83 -20.38
C LYS A 101 1.25 -3.83 -19.42
N ASN A 102 2.50 -4.21 -19.68
CA ASN A 102 3.30 -4.95 -18.70
C ASN A 102 3.81 -4.01 -17.61
N GLY A 103 3.91 -4.52 -16.39
CA GLY A 103 4.43 -3.80 -15.25
C GLY A 103 5.09 -4.74 -14.26
N VAL A 104 5.97 -4.19 -13.43
CA VAL A 104 6.59 -4.88 -12.32
C VAL A 104 6.21 -4.17 -11.02
N SER A 105 6.03 -4.93 -9.95
CA SER A 105 5.81 -4.35 -8.62
C SER A 105 7.14 -3.85 -8.05
N ASP A 106 7.10 -2.65 -7.46
CA ASP A 106 8.15 -2.14 -6.59
C ASP A 106 7.55 -1.86 -5.22
N LEU A 107 8.16 -2.45 -4.18
CA LEU A 107 7.53 -2.62 -2.87
C LEU A 107 8.49 -2.20 -1.77
N PHE A 108 7.92 -1.54 -0.79
CA PHE A 108 8.63 -1.03 0.37
C PHE A 108 7.82 -1.32 1.62
N LEU A 109 8.51 -1.57 2.74
CA LEU A 109 7.88 -1.45 4.05
C LEU A 109 8.10 -0.04 4.57
N HIS A 110 7.01 0.62 4.96
CA HIS A 110 7.03 1.93 5.57
C HIS A 110 6.62 1.86 7.04
N LYS A 111 7.30 2.65 7.86
CA LYS A 111 6.87 3.03 9.21
C LYS A 111 6.63 4.52 9.19
N ASP A 112 5.37 4.88 9.30
CA ASP A 112 4.89 6.25 9.35
C ASP A 112 4.68 6.62 10.82
N LEU A 113 5.60 7.43 11.35
CA LEU A 113 5.63 7.82 12.76
C LEU A 113 5.12 9.25 12.92
N GLU A 114 5.18 9.78 14.13
CA GLU A 114 4.83 11.18 14.41
C GLU A 114 5.49 12.15 13.42
N ASN A 115 4.73 13.19 13.05
CA ASN A 115 5.08 14.21 12.07
C ASN A 115 5.19 13.73 10.62
N PHE A 116 4.84 12.47 10.34
CA PHE A 116 4.71 12.01 8.96
C PHE A 116 3.43 12.50 8.30
N GLU A 117 3.60 13.06 7.11
CA GLU A 117 2.50 13.45 6.23
C GLU A 117 2.92 13.29 4.76
N VAL A 118 1.97 12.83 3.93
CA VAL A 118 2.02 13.00 2.49
C VAL A 118 0.83 13.87 2.07
N ARG A 119 1.15 15.05 1.54
CA ARG A 119 0.19 16.05 1.08
C ARG A 119 -0.50 15.61 -0.23
N PRO A 120 -1.64 16.22 -0.61
CA PRO A 120 -2.34 15.92 -1.84
C PRO A 120 -1.42 15.94 -3.05
N HIS A 121 -1.39 14.85 -3.82
CA HIS A 121 -0.60 14.74 -5.03
C HIS A 121 -1.20 13.66 -5.93
N ARG A 122 -0.82 13.71 -7.21
CA ARG A 122 -0.96 12.56 -8.11
C ARG A 122 0.35 11.78 -8.06
N ASP A 123 0.24 10.46 -8.13
CA ASP A 123 1.43 9.63 -8.24
C ASP A 123 2.13 9.84 -9.59
N ILE A 124 3.37 9.34 -9.72
CA ILE A 124 4.17 9.52 -10.93
C ILE A 124 3.54 8.83 -12.15
N PHE A 125 3.62 9.47 -13.32
CA PHE A 125 2.93 9.00 -14.54
C PHE A 125 3.43 7.65 -15.09
N SER A 126 4.58 7.16 -14.63
CA SER A 126 5.09 5.84 -15.01
C SER A 126 4.42 4.69 -14.25
N LYS A 127 3.72 4.97 -13.13
CA LYS A 127 2.99 3.94 -12.38
C LYS A 127 1.68 3.60 -13.06
N LEU A 128 1.39 2.31 -13.16
CA LEU A 128 0.15 1.78 -13.73
C LEU A 128 -0.94 1.62 -12.66
N ILE A 129 -0.55 1.09 -11.50
CA ILE A 129 -1.39 0.87 -10.33
C ILE A 129 -0.53 1.18 -9.10
N THR A 130 -1.10 1.89 -8.13
CA THR A 130 -0.52 2.09 -6.79
C THR A 130 -1.42 1.39 -5.79
N TYR A 131 -0.82 0.64 -4.87
CA TYR A 131 -1.55 -0.08 -3.84
C TYR A 131 -0.82 -0.09 -2.51
N LEU A 132 -1.55 -0.27 -1.42
CA LEU A 132 -1.03 -0.36 -0.05
C LEU A 132 -1.64 -1.55 0.68
N PHE A 133 -0.79 -2.26 1.43
CA PHE A 133 -1.24 -3.16 2.49
C PHE A 133 -1.13 -2.43 3.82
N TYR A 134 -2.23 -2.30 4.56
CA TYR A 134 -2.19 -1.80 5.92
C TYR A 134 -2.02 -2.94 6.92
N LEU A 135 -0.98 -2.80 7.73
CA LEU A 135 -0.53 -3.82 8.67
C LEU A 135 -0.56 -3.37 10.16
N PRO A 136 -1.56 -2.59 10.65
CA PRO A 136 -1.61 -2.27 12.07
C PRO A 136 -2.06 -3.47 12.91
N LYS A 137 -1.62 -3.51 14.16
CA LYS A 137 -2.02 -4.57 15.10
C LYS A 137 -3.50 -4.48 15.49
N ASP A 138 -4.06 -3.27 15.50
CA ASP A 138 -5.44 -2.99 15.87
C ASP A 138 -5.98 -1.76 15.12
N SER A 139 -7.22 -1.38 15.39
CA SER A 139 -7.90 -0.27 14.71
C SER A 139 -7.83 1.08 15.45
N SER A 140 -6.99 1.21 16.48
CA SER A 140 -6.89 2.43 17.30
C SER A 140 -6.47 3.68 16.52
N LEU A 141 -5.87 3.49 15.35
CA LEU A 141 -5.40 4.54 14.45
C LEU A 141 -6.09 4.50 13.07
N SER A 142 -7.26 3.88 12.95
CA SER A 142 -7.98 3.74 11.66
C SER A 142 -8.20 5.07 10.94
N GLN A 143 -8.35 6.16 11.71
CA GLN A 143 -8.45 7.53 11.22
C GLN A 143 -7.16 8.09 10.59
N LEU A 144 -6.04 7.35 10.51
CA LEU A 144 -4.81 7.79 9.84
C LEU A 144 -4.64 7.24 8.42
N GLY A 145 -5.66 6.56 7.88
CA GLY A 145 -5.61 5.97 6.55
C GLY A 145 -5.55 6.96 5.37
N THR A 146 -5.53 6.45 4.14
CA THR A 146 -5.36 7.26 2.94
C THR A 146 -6.65 7.97 2.52
N HIS A 147 -6.54 9.27 2.29
CA HIS A 147 -7.62 10.13 1.82
C HIS A 147 -7.70 10.11 0.29
N MET A 148 -8.90 9.93 -0.24
CA MET A 148 -9.21 10.12 -1.66
C MET A 148 -9.83 11.48 -1.86
N LEU A 149 -9.25 12.23 -2.79
CA LEU A 149 -9.46 13.66 -2.92
C LEU A 149 -10.03 14.02 -4.28
N VAL A 150 -10.94 14.99 -4.28
CA VAL A 150 -11.34 15.71 -5.49
C VAL A 150 -11.13 17.21 -5.27
N PRO A 151 -10.91 18.00 -6.33
CA PRO A 151 -10.87 19.46 -6.20
C PRO A 151 -12.19 19.99 -5.65
N LYS A 152 -12.13 20.97 -4.75
CA LYS A 152 -13.35 21.66 -4.31
C LYS A 152 -14.05 22.32 -5.49
N LYS A 153 -15.37 22.47 -5.41
CA LYS A 153 -16.19 23.13 -6.44
C LYS A 153 -15.60 24.51 -6.82
N GLY A 154 -15.32 24.70 -8.10
CA GLY A 154 -14.77 25.96 -8.65
C GLY A 154 -13.25 26.09 -8.54
N VAL A 155 -12.55 25.16 -7.89
CA VAL A 155 -11.09 25.13 -7.85
C VAL A 155 -10.56 24.40 -9.09
N VAL A 156 -9.70 25.07 -9.85
CA VAL A 156 -8.95 24.46 -10.94
C VAL A 156 -7.57 24.08 -10.41
N ILE A 157 -7.26 22.78 -10.41
CA ILE A 157 -5.97 22.27 -9.95
C ILE A 157 -5.00 22.02 -11.11
N GLU A 158 -3.71 22.16 -10.84
CA GLU A 158 -2.69 21.75 -11.78
C GLU A 158 -2.64 20.22 -11.90
N LYS A 159 -2.51 19.72 -13.14
CA LYS A 159 -2.31 18.28 -13.41
C LYS A 159 -0.83 17.90 -13.20
N THR A 160 -0.37 18.01 -11.97
CA THR A 160 1.02 17.79 -11.55
C THR A 160 1.18 16.61 -10.60
N THR A 161 2.39 16.07 -10.50
CA THR A 161 2.80 15.07 -9.49
C THR A 161 3.38 15.71 -8.23
N LYS A 162 3.54 17.04 -8.24
CA LYS A 162 3.98 17.79 -7.07
C LYS A 162 2.89 17.79 -6.00
N HIS A 163 3.32 17.87 -4.74
CA HIS A 163 2.42 18.09 -3.61
C HIS A 163 1.71 19.43 -3.75
N GLN A 164 0.43 19.45 -3.40
CA GLN A 164 -0.46 20.61 -3.43
C GLN A 164 -1.08 20.83 -2.04
N ASP A 165 -1.73 21.98 -1.86
CA ASP A 165 -2.30 22.35 -0.57
C ASP A 165 -3.65 21.67 -0.32
N TRP A 166 -3.87 21.17 0.91
CA TRP A 166 -5.13 20.53 1.32
C TRP A 166 -6.36 21.41 1.12
N GLU A 167 -6.22 22.73 1.24
CA GLU A 167 -7.31 23.68 1.11
C GLU A 167 -8.00 23.64 -0.26
N LEU A 168 -7.30 23.16 -1.29
CA LEU A 168 -7.80 23.03 -2.66
C LEU A 168 -8.71 21.81 -2.86
N PHE A 169 -8.71 20.87 -1.91
CA PHE A 169 -9.34 19.57 -2.05
C PHE A 169 -10.40 19.30 -0.97
N GLU A 170 -11.33 18.41 -1.30
CA GLU A 170 -12.22 17.77 -0.33
C GLU A 170 -11.95 16.27 -0.28
N THR A 171 -11.99 15.70 0.92
CA THR A 171 -11.96 14.24 1.09
C THR A 171 -13.35 13.69 0.83
N VAL A 172 -13.48 12.89 -0.21
CA VAL A 172 -14.75 12.26 -0.59
C VAL A 172 -14.84 10.81 -0.14
N LYS A 173 -13.69 10.18 0.12
CA LYS A 173 -13.60 8.82 0.63
C LYS A 173 -12.27 8.63 1.35
N LYS A 174 -12.23 7.64 2.24
CA LYS A 174 -11.02 7.25 2.96
C LYS A 174 -10.87 5.73 2.90
N SER A 175 -9.66 5.28 2.61
CA SER A 175 -9.26 3.92 2.97
C SER A 175 -8.73 3.98 4.40
N GLU A 176 -9.43 3.35 5.34
CA GLU A 176 -9.06 3.37 6.75
C GLU A 176 -7.74 2.62 6.98
N TYR A 177 -6.92 3.08 7.93
CA TYR A 177 -5.73 2.36 8.38
C TYR A 177 -6.15 1.21 9.32
N ALA A 178 -6.87 0.24 8.76
CA ALA A 178 -7.43 -0.88 9.48
C ALA A 178 -6.54 -2.12 9.37
N PRO A 179 -6.55 -3.03 10.36
CA PRO A 179 -5.84 -4.29 10.29
C PRO A 179 -6.20 -5.10 9.05
N ASN A 180 -5.20 -5.76 8.46
CA ASN A 180 -5.38 -6.73 7.40
C ASN A 180 -6.19 -6.18 6.21
N SER A 181 -5.87 -4.96 5.77
CA SER A 181 -6.60 -4.29 4.69
C SER A 181 -5.70 -3.90 3.53
N PHE A 182 -6.31 -3.75 2.37
CA PHE A 182 -5.67 -3.44 1.10
C PHE A 182 -6.43 -2.32 0.39
N PHE A 183 -5.68 -1.37 -0.15
CA PHE A 183 -6.14 -0.25 -0.96
C PHE A 183 -5.43 -0.24 -2.30
#